data_AF-A0A947YVM5-F1
#
_entry.id   AF-A0A947YVM5-F1
#
_cell.length_a   1.000
_cell.length_b   1.000
_cell.length_c   1.000
_cell.angle_alpha   90.00
_cell.angle_beta   90.00
_cell.angle_gamma   90.00
#
_symmetry.space_group_name_H-M   'P 1'
#
loop_
_entity.id
_entity.type
_entity.pdbx_description
1 polymer ?
#
loop_
_entity_poly.entity_id
_entity_poly.type
_entity_poly.pdbx_seq_one_letter_code
_entity_poly.pdbx_strand_id
1 'polypeptide(L)'
;MNNLHILIVLFLISGCDYVFPECPGENCSGHGECYETKSGDKYCNCDQGYTRGDNYSCVDSQQSFKPVIYLYPTETTDVHVKFARDVDFTYTYPQYPNDGWVVTAHPDGTLCEVSGDRCWYSLFWEGFTHDSIDYSSGGFCVAGEDTLTFLEEMLPRLGLDWKEANEFIIYWLPKLASNPYNIISFAQKSWIDAVPLIVDPFPDSQVRFLMIYRPVSAPETVVPQTIVTPVRTGFTLVEWGGRQQDK
;
A
#
# COMPACT_ATOMS: atom_id res chain seq x y z
N MET A 1 -59.18 -12.67 13.64
CA MET A 1 -58.70 -13.05 12.30
C MET A 1 -57.92 -11.86 11.77
N ASN A 2 -56.61 -12.04 11.64
CA ASN A 2 -55.62 -10.97 11.51
C ASN A 2 -55.69 -10.27 10.15
N ASN A 3 -55.84 -8.95 10.20
CA ASN A 3 -55.50 -8.04 9.10
C ASN A 3 -54.01 -7.69 9.25
N LEU A 4 -53.17 -8.18 8.33
CA LEU A 4 -51.80 -7.71 8.18
C LEU A 4 -51.73 -6.88 6.90
N HIS A 5 -51.91 -5.57 7.03
CA HIS A 5 -51.55 -4.62 5.98
C HIS A 5 -50.02 -4.55 5.94
N ILE A 6 -49.41 -5.25 4.98
CA ILE A 6 -48.01 -5.08 4.63
C ILE A 6 -47.92 -3.77 3.83
N LEU A 7 -47.53 -2.70 4.53
CA LEU A 7 -47.11 -1.46 3.91
C LEU A 7 -45.73 -1.72 3.29
N ILE A 8 -45.68 -1.96 1.97
CA ILE A 8 -44.42 -1.96 1.23
C ILE A 8 -43.95 -0.51 1.15
N VAL A 9 -43.05 -0.13 2.04
CA VAL A 9 -42.30 1.12 1.93
C VAL A 9 -41.32 0.93 0.76
N LEU A 10 -41.70 1.42 -0.41
CA LEU A 10 -40.77 1.64 -1.52
C LEU A 10 -39.79 2.74 -1.08
N PHE A 11 -38.63 2.34 -0.58
CA PHE A 11 -37.47 3.22 -0.58
C PHE A 11 -37.05 3.42 -2.05
N LEU A 12 -37.38 4.59 -2.58
CA LEU A 12 -36.74 5.12 -3.78
C LEU A 12 -35.27 5.39 -3.44
N ILE A 13 -34.41 4.40 -3.71
CA ILE A 13 -32.98 4.65 -3.87
C ILE A 13 -32.84 5.26 -5.27
N SER A 14 -32.97 6.59 -5.35
CA SER A 14 -32.49 7.34 -6.50
C SER A 14 -30.96 7.30 -6.50
N GLY A 15 -30.34 6.70 -7.52
CA GLY A 15 -28.92 6.98 -7.80
C GLY A 15 -27.99 5.80 -8.08
N CYS A 16 -28.48 4.59 -8.38
CA CYS A 16 -27.66 3.60 -9.08
C CYS A 16 -28.17 3.51 -10.51
N ASP A 17 -27.64 4.38 -11.38
CA ASP A 17 -27.78 4.19 -12.81
C ASP A 17 -27.14 2.85 -13.17
N TYR A 18 -27.96 1.87 -13.56
CA TYR A 18 -27.48 0.60 -14.07
C TYR A 18 -26.65 0.86 -15.33
N VAL A 19 -25.38 0.48 -15.26
CA VAL A 19 -24.43 0.57 -16.36
C VAL A 19 -24.53 -0.71 -17.19
N PHE A 20 -24.63 -0.57 -18.51
CA PHE A 20 -24.62 -1.71 -19.44
C PHE A 20 -23.17 -2.20 -19.61
N PRO A 21 -22.92 -3.52 -19.66
CA PRO A 21 -21.55 -4.01 -19.77
C PRO A 21 -21.01 -3.87 -21.20
N GLU A 22 -19.72 -3.54 -21.25
CA GLU A 22 -18.78 -3.64 -22.36
C GLU A 22 -18.90 -2.60 -23.49
N CYS A 23 -17.94 -1.67 -23.51
CA CYS A 23 -17.62 -0.88 -24.69
C CYS A 23 -16.90 -1.77 -25.71
N PRO A 24 -17.49 -2.09 -26.89
CA PRO A 24 -16.79 -2.93 -27.87
C PRO A 24 -15.53 -2.24 -28.39
N GLY A 25 -14.37 -2.87 -28.23
CA GLY A 25 -13.08 -2.40 -28.75
C GLY A 25 -12.21 -1.61 -27.76
N GLU A 26 -12.73 -1.23 -26.59
CA GLU A 26 -11.94 -0.58 -25.53
C GLU A 26 -11.69 -1.58 -24.41
N ASN A 27 -10.42 -1.80 -24.04
CA ASN A 27 -10.05 -2.72 -22.97
C ASN A 27 -9.37 -2.01 -21.78
N CYS A 28 -9.46 -0.69 -21.69
CA CYS A 28 -8.86 0.10 -20.62
C CYS A 28 -7.35 -0.18 -20.45
N SER A 29 -6.66 -0.32 -21.59
CA SER A 29 -5.24 -0.70 -21.65
C SER A 29 -4.92 -2.07 -21.02
N GLY A 30 -5.93 -2.91 -20.76
CA GLY A 30 -5.81 -4.19 -20.08
C GLY A 30 -5.88 -4.13 -18.55
N HIS A 31 -6.20 -2.96 -17.98
CA HIS A 31 -6.11 -2.68 -16.53
C HIS A 31 -7.39 -2.09 -15.96
N GLY A 32 -8.52 -2.57 -16.44
CA GLY A 32 -9.83 -2.15 -15.97
C GLY A 32 -10.95 -2.62 -16.87
N GLU A 33 -12.17 -2.27 -16.48
CA GLU A 33 -13.38 -2.55 -17.23
C GLU A 33 -13.92 -1.26 -17.86
N CYS A 34 -14.29 -1.30 -19.14
CA CYS A 34 -14.90 -0.16 -19.81
C CYS A 34 -16.41 -0.13 -19.58
N TYR A 35 -16.89 1.08 -19.29
CA TYR A 35 -18.28 1.38 -19.03
C TYR A 35 -18.77 2.52 -19.91
N GLU A 36 -20.00 2.41 -20.43
CA GLU A 36 -20.66 3.45 -21.22
C GLU A 36 -21.88 4.00 -20.45
N THR A 37 -21.96 5.32 -20.31
CA THR A 37 -23.10 6.00 -19.68
C THR A 37 -24.30 6.04 -20.63
N LYS A 38 -25.48 6.38 -20.10
CA LYS A 38 -26.69 6.60 -20.92
C LYS A 38 -26.55 7.76 -21.93
N SER A 39 -25.62 8.69 -21.71
CA SER A 39 -25.31 9.79 -22.63
C SER A 39 -24.36 9.39 -23.76
N GLY A 40 -23.83 8.15 -23.74
CA GLY A 40 -22.83 7.65 -24.70
C GLY A 40 -21.39 7.99 -24.32
N ASP A 41 -21.16 8.51 -23.11
CA ASP A 41 -19.80 8.78 -22.62
C ASP A 41 -19.17 7.48 -22.11
N LYS A 42 -17.96 7.19 -22.57
CA LYS A 42 -17.20 6.02 -22.13
C LYS A 42 -16.23 6.40 -21.02
N TYR A 43 -15.97 5.48 -20.11
CA TYR A 43 -14.91 5.61 -19.11
C TYR A 43 -14.41 4.25 -18.65
N CYS A 44 -13.20 4.25 -18.09
CA CYS A 44 -12.61 3.05 -17.49
C CYS A 44 -12.78 3.03 -15.98
N ASN A 45 -13.27 1.91 -15.46
CA ASN A 45 -13.11 1.58 -14.05
C ASN A 45 -11.81 0.79 -13.91
N CYS A 46 -10.76 1.46 -13.47
CA CYS A 46 -9.42 0.88 -13.47
C CYS A 46 -9.22 -0.07 -12.29
N ASP A 47 -8.40 -1.10 -12.52
CA ASP A 47 -7.99 -2.05 -11.48
C ASP A 47 -7.21 -1.33 -10.35
N GLN A 48 -7.03 -2.00 -9.22
CA GLN A 48 -6.23 -1.44 -8.13
C GLN A 48 -4.79 -1.21 -8.61
N GLY A 49 -4.26 0.00 -8.39
CA GLY A 49 -2.93 0.42 -8.87
C GLY A 49 -2.96 1.26 -10.14
N TYR A 50 -4.16 1.59 -10.64
CA TYR A 50 -4.34 2.36 -11.86
C TYR A 50 -5.31 3.52 -11.64
N THR A 51 -5.09 4.58 -12.40
CA THR A 51 -6.01 5.72 -12.48
C THR A 51 -6.42 5.96 -13.92
N ARG A 52 -7.52 6.71 -14.12
CA ARG A 52 -8.00 7.07 -15.45
C ARG A 52 -6.98 7.99 -16.11
N GLY A 53 -6.43 7.55 -17.24
CA GLY A 53 -5.69 8.39 -18.16
C GLY A 53 -6.59 8.95 -19.26
N ASP A 54 -5.97 9.62 -20.23
CA ASP A 54 -6.65 10.08 -21.43
C ASP A 54 -7.06 8.91 -22.34
N ASN A 55 -8.01 9.13 -23.25
CA ASN A 55 -8.43 8.16 -24.27
C ASN A 55 -8.82 6.78 -23.72
N TYR A 56 -9.61 6.74 -22.65
CA TYR A 56 -10.10 5.49 -22.05
C TYR A 56 -8.96 4.52 -21.66
N SER A 57 -7.86 5.07 -21.15
CA SER A 57 -6.73 4.29 -20.64
C SER A 57 -6.77 4.21 -19.12
N CYS A 58 -6.19 3.13 -18.61
CA CYS A 58 -5.79 3.02 -17.22
C CYS A 58 -4.27 3.08 -17.18
N VAL A 59 -3.74 4.06 -16.44
CA VAL A 59 -2.30 4.30 -16.32
C VAL A 59 -1.86 3.95 -14.91
N ASP A 60 -0.63 3.43 -14.77
CA ASP A 60 0.01 3.18 -13.47
C ASP A 60 -0.18 4.41 -12.60
N SER A 61 -0.86 4.20 -11.47
CA SER A 61 -1.33 5.29 -10.64
C SER A 61 -0.19 5.99 -9.91
N GLN A 62 1.02 5.43 -9.89
CA GLN A 62 2.12 5.90 -9.03
C GLN A 62 1.79 5.87 -7.53
N GLN A 63 0.71 5.18 -7.15
CA GLN A 63 0.22 5.12 -5.78
C GLN A 63 0.98 4.07 -4.97
N SER A 64 1.34 4.45 -3.74
CA SER A 64 1.84 3.54 -2.73
C SER A 64 0.68 3.05 -1.86
N PHE A 65 0.55 1.73 -1.73
CA PHE A 65 -0.50 1.08 -0.95
C PHE A 65 0.05 0.47 0.33
N LYS A 66 -0.72 0.64 1.40
CA LYS A 66 -0.37 0.24 2.76
C LYS A 66 1.08 0.54 3.19
N PRO A 67 1.64 1.75 2.98
CA PRO A 67 2.64 2.22 3.91
C PRO A 67 2.12 2.20 5.36
N VAL A 68 2.82 1.46 6.21
CA VAL A 68 2.60 1.44 7.66
C VAL A 68 3.89 1.73 8.38
N ILE A 69 3.85 2.62 9.36
CA ILE A 69 4.99 3.04 10.17
C ILE A 69 4.81 2.52 11.59
N TYR A 70 5.80 1.79 12.09
CA TYR A 70 5.91 1.32 13.47
C TYR A 70 7.07 2.05 14.16
N LEU A 71 6.91 2.33 15.45
CA LEU A 71 7.89 3.04 16.26
C LEU A 71 8.20 2.21 17.50
N TYR A 72 9.47 1.85 17.68
CA TYR A 72 9.94 1.02 18.80
C TYR A 72 11.05 1.76 19.58
N PRO A 73 10.70 2.75 20.42
CA PRO A 73 11.68 3.42 21.26
C PRO A 73 12.15 2.48 22.39
N THR A 74 13.31 2.77 23.00
CA THR A 74 13.82 1.96 24.13
C THR A 74 13.06 2.19 25.43
N GLU A 75 12.44 3.37 25.56
CA GLU A 75 11.58 3.78 26.67
C GLU A 75 10.36 4.50 26.12
N THR A 76 9.28 4.60 26.88
CA THR A 76 8.08 5.35 26.43
C THR A 76 8.47 6.79 26.08
N THR A 77 8.19 7.19 24.84
CA THR A 77 8.71 8.44 24.26
C THR A 77 7.65 9.11 23.40
N ASP A 78 7.48 10.41 23.55
CA ASP A 78 6.69 11.20 22.58
C ASP A 78 7.49 11.36 21.30
N VAL A 79 6.91 10.93 20.18
CA VAL A 79 7.54 10.95 18.86
C VAL A 79 6.70 11.79 17.92
N HIS A 80 7.37 12.72 17.23
CA HIS A 80 6.83 13.49 16.12
C HIS A 80 7.27 12.85 14.80
N VAL A 81 6.32 12.59 13.89
CA VAL A 81 6.57 12.03 12.55
C VAL A 81 5.91 12.93 11.50
N LYS A 82 6.71 13.46 10.58
CA LYS A 82 6.25 14.35 9.51
C LYS A 82 6.91 13.97 8.18
N PHE A 83 6.17 14.07 7.08
CA PHE A 83 6.75 13.93 5.75
C PHE A 83 7.53 15.20 5.39
N ALA A 84 8.77 15.06 4.90
CA ALA A 84 9.61 16.19 4.51
C ALA A 84 9.29 16.72 3.10
N ARG A 85 8.45 15.99 2.35
CA ARG A 85 7.89 16.38 1.05
C ARG A 85 6.40 16.13 1.06
N ASP A 86 5.68 16.84 0.19
CA ASP A 86 4.25 16.66 0.04
C ASP A 86 3.95 15.26 -0.53
N VAL A 87 2.90 14.66 0.03
CA VAL A 87 2.32 13.39 -0.41
C VAL A 87 0.84 13.63 -0.63
N ASP A 88 0.34 13.27 -1.80
CA ASP A 88 -1.09 13.33 -2.08
C ASP A 88 -1.78 12.14 -1.43
N PHE A 89 -2.15 12.29 -0.15
CA PHE A 89 -2.78 11.22 0.61
C PHE A 89 -4.17 10.88 0.08
N THR A 90 -4.40 9.60 -0.17
CA THR A 90 -5.74 9.05 -0.40
C THR A 90 -6.38 8.59 0.90
N TYR A 91 -5.59 8.01 1.81
CA TYR A 91 -6.03 7.56 3.12
C TYR A 91 -4.94 7.75 4.16
N THR A 92 -5.33 8.11 5.38
CA THR A 92 -4.43 8.14 6.54
C THR A 92 -5.19 7.63 7.76
N TYR A 93 -4.50 6.91 8.64
CA TYR A 93 -5.06 6.49 9.91
C TYR A 93 -3.97 6.31 10.98
N PRO A 94 -4.03 7.03 12.12
CA PRO A 94 -4.96 8.12 12.41
C PRO A 94 -4.88 9.26 11.38
N GLN A 95 -5.89 10.12 11.36
CA GLN A 95 -5.94 11.26 10.44
C GLN A 95 -4.63 12.05 10.51
N TYR A 96 -3.97 12.24 9.37
CA TYR A 96 -2.71 12.99 9.30
C TYR A 96 -2.97 14.50 9.54
N PRO A 97 -2.35 15.11 10.59
CA PRO A 97 -2.45 16.54 10.85
C PRO A 97 -1.52 17.35 9.93
N ASN A 98 -1.79 18.65 9.76
CA ASN A 98 -0.96 19.56 8.95
C ASN A 98 0.53 19.53 9.33
N ASP A 99 0.83 19.34 10.61
CA ASP A 99 2.20 19.32 11.12
C ASP A 99 2.77 17.92 11.35
N GLY A 100 2.07 16.85 10.93
CA GLY A 100 2.50 15.49 11.19
C GLY A 100 1.88 14.87 12.44
N TRP A 101 2.11 13.58 12.63
CA TRP A 101 1.61 12.85 13.79
C TRP A 101 2.48 13.11 15.01
N VAL A 102 1.86 13.31 16.16
CA VAL A 102 2.53 13.29 17.47
C VAL A 102 1.88 12.19 18.29
N VAL A 103 2.66 11.20 18.71
CA VAL A 103 2.19 10.04 19.47
C VAL A 103 3.13 9.73 20.62
N THR A 104 2.59 9.22 21.72
CA THR A 104 3.39 8.56 22.76
C THR A 104 3.63 7.12 22.32
N ALA A 105 4.86 6.81 21.91
CA ALA A 105 5.28 5.49 21.46
C ALA A 105 5.84 4.67 22.63
N HIS A 106 5.40 3.42 22.75
CA HIS A 106 5.87 2.48 23.76
C HIS A 106 6.84 1.45 23.16
N PRO A 107 7.76 0.88 23.96
CA PRO A 107 8.74 -0.09 23.46
C PRO A 107 8.15 -1.35 22.82
N ASP A 108 6.88 -1.67 23.10
CA ASP A 108 6.18 -2.82 22.51
C ASP A 108 5.54 -2.54 21.14
N GLY A 109 5.65 -1.29 20.65
CA GLY A 109 5.08 -0.81 19.39
C GLY A 109 3.70 -0.15 19.53
N THR A 110 3.14 -0.08 20.74
CA THR A 110 1.89 0.64 20.98
C THR A 110 2.11 2.14 20.83
N LEU A 111 1.26 2.82 20.06
CA LEU A 111 1.27 4.27 19.84
C LEU A 111 -0.02 4.86 20.41
N CYS A 112 0.07 5.80 21.34
CA CYS A 112 -1.10 6.43 21.94
C CYS A 112 -1.15 7.94 21.65
N GLU A 113 -2.34 8.52 21.70
CA GLU A 113 -2.50 9.98 21.75
C GLU A 113 -1.80 10.54 23.00
N VAL A 114 -1.09 11.67 22.86
CA VAL A 114 -0.36 12.30 23.99
C VAL A 114 -1.29 12.70 25.15
N SER A 115 -2.51 13.12 24.82
CA SER A 115 -3.49 13.62 25.79
C SER A 115 -4.80 12.83 25.81
N GLY A 116 -4.84 11.66 25.16
CA GLY A 116 -6.05 10.88 24.95
C GLY A 116 -5.88 9.41 25.31
N ASP A 117 -6.98 8.67 25.32
CA ASP A 117 -6.99 7.25 25.69
C ASP A 117 -6.90 6.32 24.46
N ARG A 118 -6.81 6.89 23.26
CA ARG A 118 -6.79 6.11 22.02
C ARG A 118 -5.37 5.68 21.70
N CYS A 119 -5.23 4.40 21.39
CA CYS A 119 -3.98 3.82 20.95
C CYS A 119 -4.15 3.04 19.63
N TRP A 120 -3.03 2.88 18.95
CA TRP A 120 -2.83 2.20 17.68
C TRP A 120 -1.57 1.35 17.77
N TYR A 121 -1.35 0.49 16.77
CA TYR A 121 -0.11 -0.27 16.64
C TYR A 121 0.78 0.26 15.51
N SER A 122 0.29 1.21 14.70
CA SER A 122 1.00 1.78 13.55
C SER A 122 0.38 3.12 13.13
N LEU A 123 1.15 3.91 12.37
CA LEU A 123 0.66 5.04 11.57
C LEU A 123 0.51 4.55 10.13
N PHE A 124 -0.69 4.59 9.58
CA PHE A 124 -1.00 4.11 8.23
C PHE A 124 -1.21 5.29 7.28
N TRP A 125 -0.71 5.14 6.05
CA TRP A 125 -1.02 6.05 4.96
C TRP A 125 -1.07 5.32 3.62
N GLU A 126 -1.79 5.90 2.68
CA GLU A 126 -1.77 5.58 1.25
C GLU A 126 -1.80 6.89 0.48
N GLY A 127 -1.14 6.91 -0.67
CA GLY A 127 -1.10 8.12 -1.47
C GLY A 127 -0.13 8.06 -2.64
N PHE A 128 -0.03 9.18 -3.32
CA PHE A 128 0.85 9.35 -4.48
C PHE A 128 2.13 10.05 -4.07
N THR A 129 3.25 9.53 -4.56
CA THR A 129 4.57 10.13 -4.38
C THR A 129 5.00 10.76 -5.70
N HIS A 130 5.58 11.96 -5.66
CA HIS A 130 5.95 12.70 -6.87
C HIS A 130 7.31 12.29 -7.44
N ASP A 131 8.19 11.72 -6.61
CA ASP A 131 9.53 11.34 -7.01
C ASP A 131 9.58 9.93 -7.59
N SER A 132 10.44 9.74 -8.58
CA SER A 132 10.69 8.43 -9.17
C SER A 132 11.39 7.51 -8.18
N ILE A 133 10.85 6.32 -7.98
CA ILE A 133 11.48 5.28 -7.18
C ILE A 133 12.29 4.39 -8.12
N ASP A 134 13.60 4.29 -7.89
CA ASP A 134 14.46 3.36 -8.62
C ASP A 134 14.37 1.95 -8.03
N TYR A 135 14.07 0.98 -8.90
CA TYR A 135 14.00 -0.45 -8.62
C TYR A 135 14.82 -1.27 -9.63
N SER A 136 15.78 -0.63 -10.31
CA SER A 136 16.68 -1.28 -11.28
C SER A 136 17.74 -2.19 -10.65
N SER A 137 17.83 -2.23 -9.32
CA SER A 137 18.82 -3.02 -8.55
C SER A 137 18.64 -4.55 -8.60
N GLY A 138 17.75 -5.03 -9.46
CA GLY A 138 17.40 -6.44 -9.58
C GLY A 138 16.09 -6.78 -8.86
N GLY A 139 15.76 -8.07 -8.84
CA GLY A 139 14.53 -8.57 -8.23
C GLY A 139 14.50 -10.09 -8.16
N PHE A 140 13.30 -10.63 -7.96
CA PHE A 140 13.02 -12.05 -7.82
C PHE A 140 11.85 -12.42 -8.72
N CYS A 141 11.98 -13.49 -9.50
CA CYS A 141 10.85 -14.09 -10.19
C CYS A 141 10.27 -15.18 -9.31
N VAL A 142 9.04 -14.99 -8.84
CA VAL A 142 8.38 -15.85 -7.84
C VAL A 142 7.06 -16.35 -8.42
N ALA A 143 6.85 -17.67 -8.47
CA ALA A 143 5.56 -18.22 -8.87
C ALA A 143 4.48 -17.82 -7.85
N GLY A 144 3.24 -17.63 -8.32
CA GLY A 144 2.12 -17.30 -7.41
C GLY A 144 2.00 -18.28 -6.25
N GLU A 145 2.10 -19.58 -6.53
CA GLU A 145 2.04 -20.66 -5.55
C GLU A 145 3.18 -20.66 -4.52
N ASP A 146 4.35 -20.12 -4.88
CA ASP A 146 5.53 -20.05 -4.01
C ASP A 146 5.61 -18.73 -3.22
N THR A 147 4.67 -17.82 -3.42
CA THR A 147 4.70 -16.47 -2.84
C THR A 147 4.79 -16.48 -1.32
N LEU A 148 4.02 -17.35 -0.64
CA LEU A 148 4.03 -17.41 0.82
C LEU A 148 5.42 -17.78 1.34
N THR A 149 6.00 -18.87 0.85
CA THR A 149 7.34 -19.33 1.21
C THR A 149 8.38 -18.24 0.96
N PHE A 150 8.32 -17.58 -0.21
CA PHE A 150 9.21 -16.49 -0.54
C PHE A 150 9.11 -15.33 0.47
N LEU A 151 7.90 -14.89 0.82
CA LEU A 151 7.70 -13.78 1.76
C LEU A 151 8.16 -14.14 3.18
N GLU A 152 7.86 -15.35 3.66
CA GLU A 152 8.29 -15.83 4.98
C GLU A 152 9.83 -15.88 5.10
N GLU A 153 10.55 -16.19 4.02
CA GLU A 153 12.02 -16.18 3.99
C GLU A 153 12.59 -14.76 3.79
N MET A 154 11.95 -13.93 2.98
CA MET A 154 12.49 -12.63 2.56
C MET A 154 12.28 -11.51 3.57
N LEU A 155 11.10 -11.43 4.21
CA LEU A 155 10.76 -10.33 5.11
C LEU A 155 11.69 -10.23 6.34
N PRO A 156 12.11 -11.33 6.99
CA PRO A 156 13.13 -11.28 8.03
C PRO A 156 14.49 -10.78 7.52
N ARG A 157 14.85 -11.12 6.28
CA ARG A 157 16.09 -10.63 5.65
C ARG A 157 16.03 -9.15 5.34
N LEU A 158 14.84 -8.60 5.06
CA LEU A 158 14.59 -7.15 4.96
C LEU A 158 14.57 -6.46 6.33
N GLY A 159 14.63 -7.23 7.41
CA GLY A 159 14.72 -6.75 8.78
C GLY A 159 13.37 -6.65 9.48
N LEU A 160 12.28 -7.20 8.93
CA LEU A 160 10.98 -7.23 9.62
C LEU A 160 10.96 -8.27 10.74
N ASP A 161 10.24 -7.97 11.81
CA ASP A 161 9.89 -8.96 12.83
C ASP A 161 8.66 -9.79 12.43
N TRP A 162 8.27 -10.75 13.27
CA TRP A 162 7.15 -11.64 12.96
C TRP A 162 5.79 -10.93 12.93
N LYS A 163 5.57 -9.86 13.71
CA LYS A 163 4.30 -9.14 13.74
C LYS A 163 4.14 -8.33 12.46
N GLU A 164 5.19 -7.59 12.11
CA GLU A 164 5.27 -6.77 10.91
C GLU A 164 5.18 -7.65 9.65
N ALA A 165 5.91 -8.76 9.61
CA ALA A 165 5.89 -9.69 8.47
C ALA A 165 4.51 -10.34 8.29
N ASN A 166 3.83 -10.73 9.38
CA ASN A 166 2.48 -11.28 9.29
C ASN A 166 1.49 -10.27 8.68
N GLU A 167 1.56 -9.00 9.09
CA GLU A 167 0.67 -7.98 8.53
C GLU A 167 0.99 -7.69 7.06
N PHE A 168 2.27 -7.68 6.69
CA PHE A 168 2.70 -7.59 5.29
C PHE A 168 2.08 -8.73 4.46
N ILE A 169 2.23 -9.97 4.92
CA ILE A 169 1.72 -11.16 4.24
C ILE A 169 0.19 -11.12 4.13
N ILE A 170 -0.54 -10.77 5.19
CA ILE A 170 -2.01 -10.70 5.18
C ILE A 170 -2.52 -9.77 4.07
N TYR A 171 -1.86 -8.65 3.84
CA TYR A 171 -2.29 -7.69 2.82
C TYR A 171 -1.83 -8.07 1.41
N TRP A 172 -0.57 -8.48 1.25
CA TRP A 172 0.05 -8.67 -0.07
C TRP A 172 -0.11 -10.06 -0.64
N LEU A 173 -0.17 -11.11 0.19
CA LEU A 173 -0.25 -12.49 -0.27
C LEU A 173 -1.43 -12.74 -1.21
N PRO A 174 -2.68 -12.30 -0.93
CA PRO A 174 -3.80 -12.56 -1.84
C PRO A 174 -3.61 -11.95 -3.23
N LYS A 175 -2.89 -10.83 -3.33
CA LYS A 175 -2.63 -10.12 -4.60
C LYS A 175 -1.52 -10.76 -5.41
N LEU A 176 -0.47 -11.20 -4.72
CA LEU A 176 0.70 -11.81 -5.35
C LEU A 176 0.42 -13.27 -5.73
N ALA A 177 -0.23 -14.04 -4.85
CA ALA A 177 -0.51 -15.45 -5.08
C ALA A 177 -1.57 -15.72 -6.17
N SER A 178 -2.39 -14.71 -6.51
CA SER A 178 -3.34 -14.81 -7.63
C SER A 178 -2.67 -14.71 -9.00
N ASN A 179 -1.43 -14.24 -9.07
CA ASN A 179 -0.70 -14.09 -10.34
C ASN A 179 0.03 -15.38 -10.69
N PRO A 180 0.19 -15.75 -11.99
CA PRO A 180 1.00 -16.91 -12.36
C PRO A 180 2.44 -16.79 -11.84
N TYR A 181 3.04 -15.61 -12.03
CA TYR A 181 4.35 -15.24 -11.52
C TYR A 181 4.38 -13.75 -11.18
N ASN A 182 5.30 -13.36 -10.31
CA ASN A 182 5.57 -11.99 -9.92
C ASN A 182 7.06 -11.69 -10.09
N ILE A 183 7.38 -10.53 -10.65
CA ILE A 183 8.72 -9.94 -10.54
C ILE A 183 8.69 -8.98 -9.36
N ILE A 184 9.39 -9.32 -8.28
CA ILE A 184 9.37 -8.60 -7.02
C ILE A 184 10.73 -7.94 -6.77
N SER A 185 10.72 -6.67 -6.38
CA SER A 185 11.90 -5.92 -5.94
C SER A 185 11.57 -5.10 -4.70
N PHE A 186 12.58 -4.73 -3.92
CA PHE A 186 12.41 -3.94 -2.70
C PHE A 186 13.21 -2.65 -2.80
N ALA A 187 12.54 -1.53 -3.02
CA ALA A 187 13.17 -0.21 -3.01
C ALA A 187 13.47 0.20 -1.56
N GLN A 188 14.74 0.28 -1.19
CA GLN A 188 15.19 0.75 0.13
C GLN A 188 15.64 2.21 0.07
N LYS A 189 16.85 2.46 -0.43
CA LYS A 189 17.40 3.82 -0.50
C LYS A 189 16.55 4.76 -1.36
N SER A 190 16.14 4.32 -2.55
CA SER A 190 15.29 5.11 -3.44
C SER A 190 13.94 5.45 -2.81
N TRP A 191 13.36 4.54 -2.02
CA TRP A 191 12.14 4.80 -1.26
C TRP A 191 12.35 5.87 -0.19
N ILE A 192 13.40 5.75 0.63
CA ILE A 192 13.72 6.74 1.67
C ILE A 192 13.99 8.12 1.06
N ASP A 193 14.69 8.15 -0.08
CA ASP A 193 14.99 9.39 -0.78
C ASP A 193 13.74 10.02 -1.40
N ALA A 194 12.78 9.22 -1.90
CA ALA A 194 11.53 9.68 -2.49
C ALA A 194 10.50 10.12 -1.44
N VAL A 195 10.47 9.45 -0.28
CA VAL A 195 9.56 9.74 0.83
C VAL A 195 10.37 10.00 2.11
N PRO A 196 11.08 11.14 2.20
CA PRO A 196 11.83 11.48 3.39
C PRO A 196 10.88 11.74 4.57
N LEU A 197 11.19 11.17 5.73
CA LEU A 197 10.50 11.43 6.99
C LEU A 197 11.40 12.29 7.90
N ILE A 198 10.80 13.28 8.53
CA ILE A 198 11.34 14.01 9.67
C ILE A 198 10.76 13.34 10.91
N VAL A 199 11.64 12.83 11.78
CA VAL A 199 11.25 12.13 13.01
C VAL A 199 12.02 12.71 14.18
N ASP A 200 11.31 13.09 15.24
CA ASP A 200 11.88 13.62 16.47
C ASP A 200 11.32 12.87 17.70
N PRO A 201 12.17 12.26 18.56
CA PRO A 201 13.62 12.12 18.39
C PRO A 201 13.99 11.29 17.15
N PHE A 202 15.16 11.53 16.59
CA PHE A 202 15.60 10.77 15.41
C PHE A 202 15.87 9.30 15.79
N PRO A 203 15.38 8.32 15.01
CA PRO A 203 15.60 6.90 15.33
C PRO A 203 17.07 6.50 15.12
N ASP A 204 17.59 5.68 16.03
CA ASP A 204 18.92 5.08 15.96
C ASP A 204 19.03 4.09 14.79
N SER A 205 17.93 3.45 14.40
CA SER A 205 17.88 2.54 13.25
C SER A 205 16.57 2.65 12.47
N GLN A 206 16.65 2.42 11.16
CA GLN A 206 15.51 2.48 10.24
C GLN A 206 15.44 1.21 9.38
N VAL A 207 14.27 0.58 9.35
CA VAL A 207 13.93 -0.51 8.43
C VAL A 207 12.84 0.01 7.50
N ARG A 208 13.23 0.61 6.37
CA ARG A 208 12.27 1.24 5.45
C ARG A 208 12.42 0.69 4.04
N PHE A 209 11.34 0.17 3.47
CA PHE A 209 11.32 -0.26 2.07
C PHE A 209 9.93 -0.21 1.44
N LEU A 210 9.88 -0.06 0.11
CA LEU A 210 8.67 -0.26 -0.69
C LEU A 210 8.84 -1.51 -1.55
N MET A 211 7.92 -2.47 -1.43
CA MET A 211 7.86 -3.59 -2.37
C MET A 211 7.30 -3.12 -3.71
N ILE A 212 7.98 -3.43 -4.79
CA ILE A 212 7.48 -3.18 -6.14
C ILE A 212 7.33 -4.52 -6.82
N TYR A 213 6.11 -4.84 -7.25
CA TYR A 213 5.82 -6.09 -7.94
C TYR A 213 5.20 -5.86 -9.32
N ARG A 214 5.57 -6.70 -10.27
CA ARG A 214 4.98 -6.74 -11.61
C ARG A 214 4.46 -8.15 -11.91
N PRO A 215 3.15 -8.34 -12.15
CA PRO A 215 2.61 -9.64 -12.53
C PRO A 215 3.09 -10.04 -13.93
N VAL A 216 3.45 -11.32 -14.11
CA VAL A 216 3.87 -11.88 -15.40
C VAL A 216 3.24 -13.25 -15.65
N SER A 217 2.90 -13.54 -16.90
CA SER A 217 2.22 -14.78 -17.29
C SER A 217 3.15 -15.98 -17.40
N ALA A 218 4.45 -15.75 -17.49
CA ALA A 218 5.49 -16.75 -17.63
C ALA A 218 6.75 -16.29 -16.87
N PRO A 219 7.61 -17.21 -16.39
CA PRO A 219 8.79 -16.84 -15.62
C PRO A 219 9.77 -16.02 -16.48
N GLU A 220 10.35 -14.98 -15.89
CA GLU A 220 11.37 -14.14 -16.51
C GLU A 220 12.71 -14.32 -15.78
N THR A 221 13.83 -14.28 -16.51
CA THR A 221 15.16 -14.25 -15.89
C THR A 221 15.43 -12.84 -15.39
N VAL A 222 15.69 -12.71 -14.09
CA VAL A 222 16.03 -11.44 -13.43
C VAL A 222 17.37 -11.54 -12.74
N VAL A 223 18.08 -10.41 -12.65
CA VAL A 223 19.27 -10.30 -11.79
C VAL A 223 18.79 -10.32 -10.35
N PRO A 224 19.23 -11.27 -9.50
CA PRO A 224 18.81 -11.32 -8.11
C PRO A 224 19.19 -10.07 -7.35
N GLN A 225 18.22 -9.47 -6.66
CA GLN A 225 18.50 -8.32 -5.79
C GLN A 225 19.35 -8.77 -4.59
N THR A 226 20.37 -7.98 -4.26
CA THR A 226 21.15 -8.22 -3.04
C THR A 226 20.47 -7.55 -1.85
N ILE A 227 20.14 -8.33 -0.83
CA ILE A 227 19.52 -7.85 0.41
C ILE A 227 20.54 -7.89 1.53
N VAL A 228 20.75 -6.74 2.17
CA VAL A 228 21.53 -6.59 3.41
C VAL A 228 20.55 -6.40 4.56
N THR A 229 20.58 -7.32 5.51
CA THR A 229 19.69 -7.25 6.67
C THR A 229 20.05 -6.09 7.57
N PRO A 230 19.12 -5.14 7.80
CA PRO A 230 19.36 -4.04 8.73
C PRO A 230 19.55 -4.55 10.15
N VAL A 231 20.44 -3.92 10.90
CA VAL A 231 20.59 -4.17 12.33
C VAL A 231 19.69 -3.19 13.09
N ARG A 232 18.81 -3.72 13.93
CA ARG A 232 17.97 -2.93 14.84
C ARG A 232 18.76 -2.61 16.10
N THR A 233 18.94 -1.34 16.39
CA THR A 233 19.60 -0.83 17.60
C THR A 233 18.87 0.40 18.09
N GLY A 234 18.74 0.55 19.42
CA GLY A 234 18.11 1.72 20.02
C GLY A 234 16.67 1.93 19.55
N PHE A 235 16.26 3.19 19.44
CA PHE A 235 14.97 3.54 18.85
C PHE A 235 14.94 3.11 17.38
N THR A 236 14.05 2.17 17.06
CA THR A 236 13.86 1.66 15.69
C THR A 236 12.57 2.18 15.07
N LEU A 237 12.65 2.75 13.87
CA LEU A 237 11.49 3.03 13.02
C LEU A 237 11.42 1.98 11.91
N VAL A 238 10.24 1.41 11.71
CA VAL A 238 9.99 0.45 10.63
C VAL A 238 8.90 1.02 9.72
N GLU A 239 9.14 1.02 8.41
CA GLU A 239 8.12 1.34 7.42
C GLU A 239 8.18 0.36 6.26
N TRP A 240 7.03 -0.18 5.89
CA TRP A 240 6.92 -0.91 4.64
C TRP A 240 5.60 -0.59 3.96
N GLY A 241 5.61 -0.72 2.64
CA GLY A 241 4.41 -0.63 1.80
C GLY A 241 4.67 -1.38 0.50
N GLY A 242 3.80 -1.16 -0.48
CA GLY A 242 4.05 -1.71 -1.80
C GLY A 242 3.27 -1.05 -2.91
N ARG A 243 3.66 -1.39 -4.13
CA ARG A 243 3.11 -0.85 -5.36
C ARG A 243 3.19 -1.88 -6.48
N GLN A 244 2.13 -1.93 -7.28
CA GLN A 244 2.14 -2.64 -8.56
C GLN A 244 2.82 -1.78 -9.62
N GLN A 245 3.66 -2.40 -10.45
CA GLN A 245 4.25 -1.80 -11.64
C GLN A 245 3.75 -2.55 -12.88
N ASP A 246 3.45 -1.80 -13.94
CA ASP A 246 3.22 -2.37 -15.26
C ASP A 246 4.46 -2.68 -16.06
N LYS A 247 4.24 -3.47 -17.12
CA LYS A 247 5.18 -3.70 -18.21
C LYS A 247 5.47 -2.45 -19.02
#